data_AF-A0A453Q335-F1
#
_entry.id   AF-A0A453Q335-F1
#
_cell.length_a   1.000
_cell.length_b   1.000
_cell.length_c   1.000
_cell.angle_alpha   90.00
_cell.angle_beta   90.00
_cell.angle_gamma   90.00
#
_symmetry.space_group_name_H-M   'P 1'
#
loop_
_entity.id
_entity.type
_entity.pdbx_description
1 polymer ?
#
loop_
_entity_poly.entity_id
_entity_poly.type
_entity_poly.pdbx_seq_one_letter_code
_entity_poly.pdbx_strand_id
1 'polypeptide(L)'
;MSQTCNLPEEANLWNVHEAYTIVATQRGARRDFQKKLAMKGVEVVEFDMLNPRDVMSYCYDRGYLSVLWECGGTLSAAAISARVIHKVYAFCAPKIIGGVTAPTPVGDLGMNQMTQAIDLIDVSYEQNSVVPYWLPVPALDRSSYKSYLI
;
A
#
# COMPACT_ATOMS: atom_id res chain seq x y z
N MET A 1 -8.34 -3.71 -4.72
CA MET A 1 -9.40 -4.12 -3.78
C MET A 1 -10.21 -2.89 -3.38
N SER A 2 -11.55 -2.92 -3.44
CA SER A 2 -12.41 -1.79 -3.02
C SER A 2 -13.71 -2.29 -2.40
N GLN A 3 -13.92 -2.03 -1.10
CA GLN A 3 -15.11 -2.51 -0.38
C GLN A 3 -16.40 -1.91 -0.94
N THR A 4 -16.43 -0.62 -1.25
CA THR A 4 -17.65 0.05 -1.73
C THR A 4 -17.76 0.09 -3.25
N CYS A 5 -16.75 -0.42 -3.97
CA CYS A 5 -16.61 -0.25 -5.41
C CYS A 5 -16.69 1.25 -5.82
N ASN A 6 -16.26 2.16 -4.94
CA ASN A 6 -16.15 3.59 -5.24
C ASN A 6 -14.85 3.84 -6.01
N LEU A 7 -14.89 3.56 -7.30
CA LEU A 7 -13.78 3.70 -8.22
C LEU A 7 -14.19 4.68 -9.34
N PRO A 8 -13.23 5.40 -9.95
CA PRO A 8 -13.54 6.30 -11.05
C PRO A 8 -14.04 5.54 -12.28
N GLU A 9 -14.99 6.12 -13.02
CA GLU A 9 -15.53 5.50 -14.23
C GLU A 9 -14.46 5.36 -15.33
N GLU A 10 -13.51 6.29 -15.35
CA GLU A 10 -12.38 6.31 -16.27
C GLU A 10 -11.06 6.23 -15.50
N ALA A 11 -10.25 5.23 -15.82
CA ALA A 11 -8.90 5.03 -15.31
C ALA A 11 -8.12 4.11 -16.25
N ASN A 12 -6.80 4.27 -16.29
CA ASN A 12 -5.92 3.42 -17.11
C ASN A 12 -6.05 1.93 -16.77
N LEU A 13 -6.39 1.60 -15.51
CA LEU A 13 -6.62 0.22 -15.06
C LEU A 13 -7.76 -0.50 -15.81
N TRP A 14 -8.66 0.23 -16.47
CA TRP A 14 -9.76 -0.36 -17.23
C TRP A 14 -9.36 -0.71 -18.67
N ASN A 15 -8.15 -0.35 -19.12
CA ASN A 15 -7.63 -0.77 -20.41
C ASN A 15 -7.10 -2.22 -20.33
N VAL A 16 -8.02 -3.18 -20.40
CA VAL A 16 -7.70 -4.61 -20.23
C VAL A 16 -6.86 -5.21 -21.37
N HIS A 17 -6.65 -4.47 -22.46
CA HIS A 17 -5.75 -4.87 -23.54
C HIS A 17 -4.27 -4.71 -23.17
N GLU A 18 -3.93 -3.77 -22.29
CA GLU A 18 -2.56 -3.60 -21.79
C GLU A 18 -2.22 -4.62 -20.71
N ALA A 19 -3.14 -4.84 -19.77
CA ALA A 19 -2.98 -5.81 -18.70
C ALA A 19 -4.34 -6.33 -18.23
N TYR A 20 -4.38 -7.60 -17.84
CA TYR A 20 -5.57 -8.18 -17.23
C TYR A 20 -5.87 -7.55 -15.87
N THR A 21 -7.12 -7.12 -15.65
CA THR A 21 -7.51 -6.40 -14.43
C THR A 21 -8.60 -7.15 -13.68
N ILE A 22 -8.36 -7.34 -12.38
CA ILE A 22 -9.33 -7.90 -11.43
C ILE A 22 -9.70 -6.83 -10.40
N VAL A 23 -11.00 -6.64 -10.17
CA VAL A 23 -11.54 -5.83 -9.08
C VAL A 23 -12.19 -6.73 -8.03
N ALA A 24 -11.47 -6.94 -6.93
CA ALA A 24 -12.03 -7.53 -5.72
C ALA A 24 -12.89 -6.51 -4.95
N THR A 25 -14.16 -6.84 -4.71
CA THR A 25 -15.13 -5.95 -4.05
C THR A 25 -16.04 -6.69 -3.07
N GLN A 26 -16.71 -5.94 -2.18
CA GLN A 26 -17.68 -6.51 -1.23
C GLN A 26 -18.96 -6.90 -1.97
N ARG A 27 -19.56 -8.04 -1.61
CA ARG A 27 -20.82 -8.49 -2.21
C ARG A 27 -21.89 -7.41 -2.12
N GLY A 28 -22.51 -7.11 -3.27
CA GLY A 28 -23.58 -6.13 -3.38
C GLY A 28 -23.12 -4.68 -3.56
N ALA A 29 -21.82 -4.38 -3.48
CA ALA A 29 -21.31 -3.02 -3.62
C ALA A 29 -21.51 -2.48 -5.05
N ARG A 30 -22.31 -1.42 -5.22
CA ARG A 30 -22.56 -0.72 -6.50
C ARG A 30 -22.68 -1.66 -7.72
N ARG A 31 -23.61 -2.61 -7.67
CA ARG A 31 -23.80 -3.64 -8.71
C ARG A 31 -23.87 -3.10 -10.14
N ASP A 32 -24.50 -1.96 -10.37
CA ASP A 32 -24.56 -1.37 -11.71
C ASP A 32 -23.20 -0.91 -12.20
N PHE A 33 -22.34 -0.40 -11.32
CA PHE A 33 -20.95 -0.06 -11.65
C PHE A 33 -20.10 -1.31 -11.89
N GLN A 34 -20.30 -2.38 -11.11
CA GLN A 34 -19.66 -3.67 -11.39
C GLN A 34 -19.99 -4.17 -12.80
N LYS A 35 -21.26 -4.08 -13.22
CA LYS A 35 -21.68 -4.43 -14.60
C LYS A 35 -20.98 -3.56 -15.64
N LYS A 36 -20.82 -2.25 -15.40
CA LYS A 36 -20.06 -1.36 -16.30
C LYS A 36 -18.60 -1.81 -16.44
N LEU A 37 -17.93 -2.16 -15.33
CA LEU A 37 -16.57 -2.67 -15.36
C LEU A 37 -16.48 -4.00 -16.12
N ALA A 38 -17.41 -4.92 -15.88
CA ALA A 38 -17.48 -6.20 -16.60
C ALA A 38 -17.69 -6.01 -18.11
N MET A 39 -18.51 -5.03 -18.52
CA MET A 39 -18.67 -4.65 -19.94
C MET A 39 -17.38 -4.10 -20.57
N LYS A 40 -16.49 -3.48 -19.77
CA LYS A 40 -15.13 -3.09 -20.20
C LYS A 40 -14.14 -4.27 -20.19
N GLY A 41 -14.58 -5.49 -19.86
CA GLY A 41 -13.74 -6.70 -19.79
C GLY A 41 -12.98 -6.88 -18.48
N VAL A 42 -13.24 -6.04 -17.47
CA VAL A 42 -12.63 -6.18 -16.14
C VAL A 42 -13.29 -7.33 -15.38
N GLU A 43 -12.50 -8.23 -14.81
CA GLU A 43 -13.01 -9.29 -13.94
C GLU A 43 -13.43 -8.68 -12.59
N VAL A 44 -14.69 -8.81 -12.20
CA VAL A 44 -15.18 -8.36 -10.90
C VAL A 44 -15.46 -9.57 -10.01
N VAL A 45 -14.78 -9.64 -8.87
CA VAL A 45 -14.90 -10.76 -7.92
C VAL A 45 -15.50 -10.23 -6.62
N GLU A 46 -16.64 -10.79 -6.22
CA GLU A 46 -17.33 -10.43 -4.99
C GLU A 46 -16.90 -11.32 -3.81
N PHE A 47 -16.65 -10.69 -2.67
CA PHE A 47 -16.35 -11.35 -1.40
C PHE A 47 -17.42 -11.03 -0.36
N ASP A 48 -17.79 -12.01 0.47
CA ASP A 48 -18.79 -11.83 1.55
C ASP A 48 -18.29 -10.92 2.66
N MET A 49 -16.98 -10.89 2.91
CA MET A 49 -16.32 -9.87 3.72
C MET A 49 -14.95 -9.62 3.12
N LEU A 50 -14.82 -8.49 2.42
CA LEU A 50 -13.60 -8.20 1.69
C LEU A 50 -12.44 -7.86 2.62
N ASN A 51 -11.48 -8.78 2.72
CA ASN A 51 -10.27 -8.65 3.51
C ASN A 51 -9.04 -9.20 2.78
N PRO A 52 -7.81 -8.82 3.18
CA PRO A 52 -6.59 -9.25 2.50
C PRO A 52 -6.38 -10.78 2.47
N ARG A 53 -6.79 -11.50 3.52
CA ARG A 53 -6.60 -12.95 3.61
C ARG A 53 -7.38 -13.68 2.53
N ASP A 54 -8.65 -13.33 2.35
CA ASP A 54 -9.50 -13.97 1.34
C ASP A 54 -9.06 -13.63 -0.07
N VAL A 55 -8.60 -12.39 -0.31
CA VAL A 55 -8.04 -12.01 -1.61
C VAL A 55 -6.76 -12.80 -1.91
N MET A 56 -5.89 -13.03 -0.91
CA MET A 56 -4.68 -13.85 -1.11
C MET A 56 -5.01 -15.33 -1.28
N SER A 57 -6.05 -15.86 -0.61
CA SER A 57 -6.54 -17.22 -0.88
C SER A 57 -7.05 -17.35 -2.31
N TYR A 58 -7.84 -16.38 -2.77
CA TYR A 58 -8.29 -16.32 -4.16
C TYR A 58 -7.11 -16.29 -5.14
N CYS A 59 -6.08 -15.47 -4.87
CA CYS A 59 -4.88 -15.42 -5.70
C CYS A 59 -4.13 -16.76 -5.72
N TYR A 60 -4.03 -17.44 -4.57
CA TYR A 60 -3.40 -18.75 -4.47
C TYR A 60 -4.16 -19.80 -5.30
N ASP A 61 -5.49 -19.86 -5.17
CA ASP A 61 -6.32 -20.82 -5.92
C ASP A 61 -6.26 -20.58 -7.44
N ARG A 62 -5.99 -19.34 -7.86
CA ARG A 62 -5.77 -18.98 -9.27
C ARG A 62 -4.37 -19.31 -9.78
N GLY A 63 -3.48 -19.80 -8.90
CA GLY A 63 -2.10 -20.16 -9.23
C GLY A 63 -1.12 -18.99 -9.26
N TYR A 64 -1.47 -17.84 -8.65
CA TYR A 64 -0.54 -16.72 -8.56
C TYR A 64 0.54 -16.99 -7.51
N LEU A 65 1.79 -17.05 -7.96
CA LEU A 65 2.94 -17.39 -7.12
C LEU A 65 3.41 -16.22 -6.24
N SER A 66 3.23 -15.00 -6.73
CA SER A 66 3.68 -13.78 -6.05
C SER A 66 2.72 -12.64 -6.34
N VAL A 67 2.41 -11.85 -5.31
CA VAL A 67 1.61 -10.64 -5.42
C VAL A 67 2.40 -9.47 -4.84
N LEU A 68 2.53 -8.40 -5.63
CA LEU A 68 3.08 -7.14 -5.14
C LEU A 68 1.96 -6.30 -4.52
N TRP A 69 2.09 -5.98 -3.24
CA TRP A 69 1.06 -5.28 -2.48
C TRP A 69 1.38 -3.79 -2.35
N GLU A 70 0.96 -3.00 -3.34
CA GLU A 70 1.09 -1.55 -3.33
C GLU A 70 -0.21 -0.89 -2.90
N CYS A 71 -0.19 -0.17 -1.77
CA CYS A 71 -1.35 0.58 -1.30
C CYS A 71 -0.97 1.61 -0.23
N GLY A 72 -1.95 2.40 0.21
CA GLY A 72 -1.77 3.31 1.33
C GLY A 72 -1.71 2.61 2.68
N GLY A 73 -1.23 3.33 3.70
CA GLY A 73 -0.95 2.78 5.04
C GLY A 73 -2.07 1.97 5.67
N THR A 74 -3.33 2.38 5.53
CA THR A 74 -4.49 1.65 6.06
C THR A 74 -4.59 0.22 5.52
N LEU A 75 -4.44 0.05 4.20
CA LEU A 75 -4.57 -1.26 3.57
C LEU A 75 -3.31 -2.10 3.77
N SER A 76 -2.13 -1.47 3.83
CA SER A 76 -0.87 -2.13 4.21
C SER A 76 -0.95 -2.70 5.63
N ALA A 77 -1.45 -1.90 6.59
CA ALA A 77 -1.64 -2.34 7.97
C ALA A 77 -2.61 -3.53 8.06
N ALA A 78 -3.74 -3.48 7.34
CA ALA A 78 -4.69 -4.59 7.28
C ALA A 78 -4.04 -5.88 6.74
N ALA A 79 -3.19 -5.78 5.71
CA ALA A 79 -2.51 -6.94 5.13
C ALA A 79 -1.43 -7.52 6.07
N ILE A 80 -0.67 -6.65 6.74
CA ILE A 80 0.31 -7.05 7.76
C ILE A 80 -0.39 -7.74 8.93
N SER A 81 -1.46 -7.15 9.46
CA SER A 81 -2.28 -7.72 10.54
C SER A 81 -2.91 -9.06 10.13
N ALA A 82 -3.28 -9.20 8.86
CA ALA A 82 -3.77 -10.46 8.30
C ALA A 82 -2.70 -11.54 8.13
N ARG A 83 -1.41 -11.23 8.37
CA ARG A 83 -0.25 -12.14 8.23
C ARG A 83 -0.12 -12.74 6.83
N VAL A 84 -0.39 -11.95 5.80
CA VAL A 84 -0.24 -12.38 4.38
C VAL A 84 0.99 -11.77 3.70
N ILE A 85 1.69 -10.86 4.38
CA ILE A 85 2.91 -10.23 3.87
C ILE A 85 4.11 -11.07 4.26
N HIS A 86 4.90 -11.45 3.25
CA HIS A 86 6.09 -12.28 3.41
C HIS A 86 7.40 -11.50 3.25
N LYS A 87 7.37 -10.41 2.46
CA LYS A 87 8.54 -9.59 2.16
C LYS A 87 8.12 -8.12 2.11
N VAL A 88 8.96 -7.25 2.68
CA VAL A 88 8.76 -5.81 2.69
C VAL A 88 9.84 -5.15 1.85
N TYR A 89 9.43 -4.24 0.97
CA TYR A 89 10.31 -3.31 0.28
C TYR A 89 9.98 -1.89 0.76
N ALA A 90 10.98 -1.18 1.27
CA ALA A 90 10.82 0.20 1.74
C ALA A 90 11.68 1.14 0.90
N PHE A 91 11.03 2.13 0.27
CA PHE A 91 11.70 3.14 -0.54
C PHE A 91 11.72 4.47 0.21
N CYS A 92 12.91 4.90 0.64
CA CYS A 92 13.10 6.12 1.41
C CYS A 92 13.74 7.20 0.54
N ALA A 93 12.98 8.26 0.25
CA ALA A 93 13.52 9.47 -0.38
C ALA A 93 14.20 10.37 0.67
N PRO A 94 15.25 11.13 0.31
CA PRO A 94 15.88 12.10 1.22
C PRO A 94 15.02 13.37 1.35
N LYS A 95 13.81 13.22 1.92
CA LYS A 95 12.83 14.30 2.09
C LYS A 95 12.16 14.18 3.45
N ILE A 96 11.92 15.33 4.09
CA ILE A 96 11.20 15.43 5.36
C ILE A 96 9.93 16.23 5.09
N ILE A 97 8.77 15.65 5.40
CA ILE A 97 7.47 16.30 5.28
C ILE A 97 6.92 16.64 6.67
N GLY A 98 6.97 15.69 7.61
CA GLY A 98 6.40 15.84 8.96
C GLY A 98 4.87 15.99 8.96
N GLY A 99 4.28 16.10 10.14
CA GLY A 99 2.84 16.35 10.33
C GLY A 99 2.06 15.17 10.90
N VAL A 100 1.20 15.45 11.89
CA VAL A 100 0.38 14.44 12.59
C VAL A 100 -0.63 13.77 11.66
N THR A 101 -1.12 14.49 10.65
CA THR A 101 -2.09 14.00 9.66
C THR A 101 -1.43 13.55 8.36
N ALA A 102 -0.09 13.57 8.29
CA ALA A 102 0.62 13.12 7.11
C ALA A 102 0.41 11.61 6.89
N PRO A 103 0.18 11.14 5.65
CA PRO A 103 0.05 9.73 5.38
C PRO A 103 1.31 8.96 5.80
N THR A 104 1.13 7.86 6.53
CA THR A 104 2.21 6.95 6.92
C THR A 104 2.27 5.75 5.97
N PRO A 105 3.46 5.14 5.77
CA PRO A 105 3.61 3.97 4.91
C PRO A 105 2.85 2.74 5.43
N VAL A 106 2.72 2.62 6.76
CA VAL A 106 1.89 1.64 7.45
C VAL A 106 1.00 2.39 8.43
N GLY A 107 -0.30 2.11 8.39
CA GLY A 107 -1.28 2.66 9.31
C GLY A 107 -1.22 2.00 10.69
N ASP A 108 -2.31 2.09 11.44
CA ASP A 108 -2.37 1.54 12.79
C ASP A 108 -2.37 -0.01 12.80
N LEU A 109 -1.44 -0.59 13.54
CA LEU A 109 -1.32 -2.03 13.80
C LEU A 109 -1.82 -2.42 15.20
N GLY A 110 -2.29 -1.47 16.02
CA GLY A 110 -2.74 -1.70 17.39
C GLY A 110 -1.61 -2.01 18.38
N MET A 111 -0.36 -1.69 18.02
CA MET A 111 0.83 -1.91 18.84
C MET A 111 1.11 -0.66 19.68
N ASN A 112 1.10 -0.82 21.00
CA ASN A 112 1.31 0.28 21.95
C ASN A 112 2.70 0.22 22.63
N GLN A 113 3.37 -0.94 22.56
CA GLN A 113 4.69 -1.15 23.15
C GLN A 113 5.66 -1.67 22.09
N MET A 114 6.93 -1.28 22.18
CA MET A 114 7.96 -1.73 21.23
C MET A 114 8.16 -3.25 21.26
N THR A 115 7.87 -3.91 22.38
CA THR A 115 7.86 -5.37 22.50
C THR A 115 6.79 -6.08 21.67
N GLN A 116 5.81 -5.34 21.14
CA GLN A 116 4.77 -5.84 20.24
C GLN A 116 5.12 -5.60 18.76
N ALA A 117 6.19 -4.84 18.49
CA ALA A 117 6.62 -4.54 17.13
C ALA A 117 6.99 -5.82 16.38
N ILE A 118 6.79 -5.80 15.06
CA ILE A 118 7.19 -6.89 14.18
C ILE A 118 8.65 -6.68 13.80
N ASP A 119 9.51 -7.61 14.20
CA ASP A 119 10.90 -7.61 13.79
C ASP A 119 11.02 -7.98 12.30
N LEU A 120 11.76 -7.17 11.55
CA LEU A 120 12.18 -7.51 10.20
C LEU A 120 13.49 -8.28 10.27
N ILE A 121 13.54 -9.41 9.57
CA ILE A 121 14.73 -10.25 9.46
C ILE A 121 15.31 -10.15 8.05
N ASP A 122 16.58 -10.53 7.89
CA ASP A 122 17.31 -10.51 6.61
C ASP A 122 17.27 -9.15 5.91
N VAL A 123 17.40 -8.08 6.69
CA VAL A 123 17.31 -6.71 6.20
C VAL A 123 18.59 -6.32 5.46
N SER A 124 18.43 -5.88 4.21
CA SER A 124 19.49 -5.30 3.38
C SER A 124 19.14 -3.87 2.98
N TYR A 125 20.16 -3.02 2.87
CA TYR A 125 20.02 -1.64 2.42
C TYR A 125 20.87 -1.41 1.17
N GLU A 126 20.27 -0.78 0.17
CA GLU A 126 20.95 -0.37 -1.06
C GLU A 126 20.67 1.12 -1.32
N GLN A 127 21.74 1.87 -1.58
CA GLN A 127 21.64 3.30 -1.88
C GLN A 127 21.86 3.53 -3.38
N ASN A 128 20.77 3.78 -4.11
CA ASN A 128 20.81 3.96 -5.57
C ASN A 128 21.05 5.41 -6.01
N SER A 129 21.35 6.30 -5.07
CA SER A 129 21.50 7.74 -5.30
C SER A 129 22.83 8.25 -4.73
N VAL A 130 23.72 8.72 -5.61
CA VAL A 130 24.93 9.45 -5.24
C VAL A 130 24.54 10.91 -4.98
N VAL A 131 24.26 11.26 -3.72
CA VAL A 131 24.21 12.66 -3.30
C VAL A 131 25.26 12.83 -2.21
N PRO A 132 26.34 13.61 -2.42
CA PRO A 132 27.38 13.74 -1.42
C PRO A 132 26.84 14.43 -0.17
N TYR A 133 27.19 13.84 0.96
CA TYR A 133 27.23 14.34 2.33
C TYR A 133 26.98 15.85 2.56
N TRP A 134 26.06 16.12 3.50
CA TRP A 134 25.91 17.39 4.24
C TRP A 134 25.48 18.63 3.44
N LEU A 135 24.44 18.53 2.62
CA LEU A 135 23.68 19.73 2.27
C LEU A 135 22.71 20.05 3.41
N PRO A 136 22.81 21.23 4.07
CA PRO A 136 21.85 21.63 5.08
C PRO A 136 20.44 21.63 4.48
N VAL A 137 19.42 21.34 5.28
CA VAL A 137 18.01 21.45 4.87
C VAL A 137 17.84 22.82 4.21
N PRO A 138 17.57 22.90 2.90
CA PRO A 138 17.66 24.17 2.16
C PRO A 138 16.68 25.26 2.64
N ALA A 139 15.74 24.90 3.51
CA ALA A 139 14.69 25.77 4.04
C ALA A 139 14.84 26.15 5.53
N LEU A 140 15.86 25.66 6.24
CA LEU A 140 16.13 26.09 7.62
C LEU A 140 17.21 27.17 7.61
N ASP A 141 16.82 28.41 7.91
CA ASP A 141 17.70 29.56 8.08
C ASP A 141 18.91 29.21 8.98
N ARG A 142 20.10 29.60 8.54
CA ARG A 142 21.38 29.37 9.23
C ARG A 142 21.46 30.05 10.61
N SER A 143 20.53 30.94 10.95
CA SER A 143 20.47 31.60 12.27
C SER A 143 20.03 30.67 13.43
N SER A 144 19.47 29.49 13.13
CA SER A 144 18.71 28.68 14.09
C SER A 144 19.33 27.33 14.47
N TYR A 145 20.63 27.11 14.22
CA TYR A 145 21.31 25.87 14.66
C TYR A 145 21.43 25.81 16.19
N LYS A 146 20.40 25.29 16.85
CA LYS A 146 20.55 24.54 18.10
C LYS A 146 20.53 23.06 17.73
N SER A 147 21.62 22.38 18.04
CA SER A 147 21.75 20.94 17.89
C SER A 147 20.67 20.25 18.71
N TYR A 148 19.61 19.81 18.05
CA TYR A 148 18.70 18.81 18.61
C TYR A 148 18.88 17.55 17.79
N LEU A 149 19.44 16.53 18.44
CA LEU A 149 19.33 15.15 18.00
C LEU A 149 17.84 14.78 18.08
N ILE A 150 17.28 14.38 16.94
CA ILE A 150 16.04 13.60 16.90
C ILE A 150 16.45 12.14 16.85
#